data_AF-A0A414DGW8-F1
#
_entry.id   AF-A0A414DGW8-F1
#
_cell.length_a   1.000
_cell.length_b   1.000
_cell.length_c   1.000
_cell.angle_alpha   90.00
_cell.angle_beta   90.00
_cell.angle_gamma   90.00
#
_symmetry.space_group_name_H-M   'P 1'
#
loop_
_entity.id
_entity.type
_entity.pdbx_description
1 polymer ?
#
loop_
_entity_poly.entity_id
_entity_poly.type
_entity_poly.pdbx_seq_one_letter_code
_entity_poly.pdbx_strand_id
1 'polypeptide(L)'
;MHIDVETKFEVGQEVFLIKKDRKVIENKEKCKICNGEGHIVFKGYTMSCPECEGSKYICVDSNIVDNYFTDKKPHTITSIGIKTTAKESKLTYMIDGKAYERKKVNENEIFATREEAENRCNELNKEVKGNGNR
;
A
#
# COMPACT_ATOMS: atom_id res chain seq x y z
N MET A 1 -2.14 18.43 -36.37
CA MET A 1 -1.82 18.39 -34.93
C MET A 1 -0.62 17.46 -34.80
N HIS A 2 0.55 18.01 -34.52
CA HIS A 2 1.76 17.22 -34.28
C HIS A 2 1.82 17.03 -32.77
N ILE A 3 1.90 15.78 -32.31
CA ILE A 3 1.98 15.45 -30.89
C ILE A 3 3.31 14.71 -30.71
N ASP A 4 4.35 15.46 -30.38
CA ASP A 4 5.59 14.90 -29.85
C ASP A 4 5.34 14.55 -28.38
N VAL A 5 5.37 13.26 -28.07
CA VAL A 5 5.27 12.79 -26.70
C VAL A 5 6.57 12.11 -26.34
N GLU A 6 7.34 12.76 -25.48
CA GLU A 6 8.50 12.14 -24.85
C GLU A 6 7.99 11.08 -23.87
N THR A 7 8.24 9.81 -24.20
CA THR A 7 7.95 8.67 -23.32
C THR A 7 9.24 8.28 -22.60
N LYS A 8 9.18 8.15 -21.28
CA LYS A 8 10.31 7.71 -20.47
C LYS A 8 10.72 6.24 -20.74
N PHE A 9 9.78 5.43 -21.19
CA PHE A 9 9.99 4.01 -21.46
C PHE A 9 9.39 3.59 -22.81
N GLU A 10 9.96 2.56 -23.42
CA GLU A 10 9.52 2.03 -24.72
C GLU A 10 8.66 0.76 -24.59
N VAL A 11 7.88 0.47 -25.63
CA VAL A 11 7.15 -0.80 -25.73
C VAL A 11 8.16 -1.95 -25.88
N GLY A 12 7.99 -3.00 -25.08
CA GLY A 12 8.91 -4.14 -25.00
C GLY A 12 9.98 -4.00 -23.92
N GLN A 13 10.10 -2.84 -23.27
CA GLN A 13 11.03 -2.63 -22.17
C GLN A 13 10.53 -3.30 -20.88
N GLU A 14 11.46 -3.90 -20.14
CA GLU A 14 11.22 -4.41 -18.79
C GLU A 14 11.33 -3.29 -17.74
N VAL A 15 10.35 -3.21 -16.86
CA VAL A 15 10.26 -2.22 -15.79
C VAL A 15 9.82 -2.86 -14.47
N PHE A 16 10.18 -2.25 -13.35
CA PHE A 16 9.74 -2.63 -12.01
C PHE A 16 8.60 -1.75 -11.55
N LEU A 17 7.55 -2.35 -11.00
CA LEU A 17 6.35 -1.65 -10.53
C LEU A 17 6.36 -1.50 -9.02
N ILE A 18 5.99 -0.33 -8.53
CA ILE A 18 5.63 -0.12 -7.12
C ILE A 18 4.14 -0.40 -6.92
N LYS A 19 3.82 -1.17 -5.88
CA LYS A 19 2.46 -1.42 -5.42
C LYS A 19 2.22 -0.74 -4.08
N LYS A 20 0.95 -0.39 -3.86
CA LYS A 20 0.43 0.20 -2.64
C LYS A 20 -0.51 -0.78 -1.99
N ASP A 21 -0.22 -1.17 -0.75
CA ASP A 21 -1.10 -1.96 0.10
C ASP A 21 -1.59 -1.10 1.26
N ARG A 22 -2.90 -1.11 1.51
CA ARG A 22 -3.51 -0.37 2.61
C ARG A 22 -3.63 -1.31 3.80
N LYS A 23 -2.85 -1.07 4.85
CA LYS A 23 -2.92 -1.84 6.08
C LYS A 23 -3.60 -1.04 7.18
N VAL A 24 -4.54 -1.68 7.86
CA VAL A 24 -5.09 -1.16 9.11
C VAL A 24 -4.18 -1.64 10.24
N ILE A 25 -3.61 -0.69 10.97
CA ILE A 25 -2.82 -0.95 12.18
C ILE A 25 -3.71 -0.57 13.36
N GLU A 26 -4.13 -1.60 14.10
CA GLU A 26 -4.91 -1.43 15.33
C GLU A 26 -3.97 -1.18 16.50
N ASN A 27 -4.13 -0.03 17.15
CA ASN A 27 -3.49 0.27 18.42
C ASN A 27 -4.28 -0.41 19.53
N LYS A 28 -3.67 -1.43 20.13
CA LYS A 28 -4.28 -2.26 21.16
C LYS A 28 -3.67 -1.94 22.51
N GLU A 29 -4.51 -1.53 23.46
CA GLU A 29 -4.11 -1.41 24.86
C GLU A 29 -4.49 -2.67 25.63
N LYS A 30 -3.70 -2.97 26.66
CA LYS A 30 -4.01 -4.06 27.59
C LYS A 30 -5.32 -3.72 28.30
N CYS A 31 -6.27 -4.66 28.34
CA CYS A 31 -7.51 -4.44 29.05
C CYS A 31 -7.23 -4.14 30.53
N LYS A 32 -7.69 -2.98 31.01
CA LYS A 32 -7.45 -2.50 32.38
C LYS A 32 -8.23 -3.29 33.43
N ILE A 33 -9.36 -3.90 33.04
CA ILE A 33 -10.22 -4.67 33.94
C ILE A 33 -9.61 -6.03 34.28
N CYS A 34 -9.12 -6.78 33.28
CA CYS A 34 -8.48 -8.07 33.52
C CYS A 34 -6.95 -8.01 33.51
N ASN A 35 -6.35 -6.81 33.42
CA ASN A 35 -4.91 -6.63 33.24
C ASN A 35 -4.30 -7.58 32.19
N GLY A 36 -5.01 -7.78 31.07
CA GLY A 36 -4.63 -8.68 29.95
C GLY A 36 -4.61 -10.18 30.25
N GLU A 37 -5.22 -10.64 31.35
CA GLU A 37 -5.45 -12.07 31.58
C GLU A 37 -6.61 -12.64 30.75
N GLY A 38 -7.55 -11.78 30.35
CA GLY A 38 -8.74 -12.14 29.56
C GLY A 38 -9.87 -12.71 30.42
N HIS A 39 -9.65 -12.90 31.71
CA HIS A 39 -10.64 -13.39 32.65
C HIS A 39 -10.56 -12.62 33.96
N ILE A 40 -11.63 -12.67 34.75
CA ILE A 40 -11.71 -12.13 36.10
C ILE A 40 -12.31 -13.17 37.03
N VAL A 41 -11.94 -13.15 38.30
CA VAL A 41 -12.54 -14.00 39.33
C VAL A 41 -13.62 -13.19 40.05
N PHE A 42 -14.87 -13.63 39.91
CA PHE A 42 -16.01 -13.04 40.60
C PHE A 42 -16.73 -14.09 41.43
N LYS A 43 -16.79 -13.88 42.75
CA LYS A 43 -17.43 -14.81 43.71
C LYS A 43 -16.91 -16.26 43.61
N GLY A 44 -15.61 -16.43 43.34
CA GLY A 44 -14.96 -17.74 43.22
C GLY A 44 -15.12 -18.41 41.85
N TYR A 45 -15.86 -17.80 40.91
CA TYR A 45 -15.98 -18.27 39.55
C TYR A 45 -15.06 -17.48 38.63
N THR A 46 -14.31 -18.18 37.78
CA THR A 46 -13.56 -17.56 36.70
C THR A 46 -14.50 -17.32 35.53
N MET A 47 -14.60 -16.07 35.10
CA MET A 47 -15.40 -15.69 33.95
C MET A 47 -14.58 -14.87 32.97
N SER A 48 -14.93 -14.93 31.69
CA SER A 48 -14.35 -14.07 30.67
C SER A 48 -14.50 -12.60 31.08
N CYS A 49 -13.46 -11.81 30.87
CA CYS A 49 -13.49 -10.40 31.18
C CYS A 49 -14.61 -9.74 30.36
N PRO A 50 -15.59 -9.07 30.97
CA PRO A 50 -16.72 -8.49 30.25
C PRO A 50 -16.31 -7.33 29.34
N GLU A 51 -15.21 -6.65 29.66
CA GLU A 51 -14.73 -5.47 28.93
C GLU A 51 -13.99 -5.82 27.63
N CYS A 52 -13.18 -6.88 27.65
CA CYS A 52 -12.45 -7.33 26.45
C CYS A 52 -13.00 -8.62 25.85
N GLU A 53 -14.06 -9.17 26.43
CA GLU A 53 -14.68 -10.44 26.03
C GLU A 53 -13.68 -11.60 25.94
N GLY A 54 -12.60 -11.56 26.72
CA GLY A 54 -11.53 -12.55 26.70
C GLY A 54 -10.40 -12.29 25.70
N SER A 55 -10.47 -11.23 24.89
CA SER A 55 -9.44 -10.88 23.91
C SER A 55 -8.13 -10.37 24.54
N LYS A 56 -8.16 -10.02 25.85
CA LYS A 56 -7.04 -9.45 26.65
C LYS A 56 -6.66 -8.01 26.30
N TYR A 57 -7.07 -7.53 25.13
CA TYR A 57 -6.70 -6.22 24.62
C TYR A 57 -7.91 -5.49 24.03
N ILE A 58 -7.93 -4.18 24.16
CA ILE A 58 -8.98 -3.32 23.60
C ILE A 58 -8.35 -2.49 22.49
N CYS A 59 -8.99 -2.47 21.32
CA CYS A 59 -8.60 -1.57 20.24
C CYS A 59 -9.00 -0.16 20.64
N VAL A 60 -8.02 0.69 20.95
CA VAL A 60 -8.25 2.09 21.36
C VAL A 60 -8.29 3.04 20.17
N ASP A 61 -7.57 2.69 19.11
CA ASP A 61 -7.50 3.47 17.88
C ASP A 61 -7.07 2.56 16.72
N SER A 62 -7.40 2.95 15.49
CA SER A 62 -6.99 2.26 14.28
C SER A 62 -6.51 3.26 13.25
N ASN A 63 -5.30 3.05 12.75
CA ASN A 63 -4.71 3.91 11.73
C ASN A 63 -4.62 3.16 10.41
N ILE A 64 -5.00 3.83 9.31
CA ILE A 64 -4.81 3.31 7.96
C ILE A 64 -3.46 3.80 7.47
N VAL A 65 -2.55 2.87 7.25
CA VAL A 65 -1.19 3.15 6.79
C VAL A 65 -1.03 2.60 5.38
N ASP A 66 -0.59 3.46 4.47
CA ASP A 66 -0.19 3.07 3.13
C ASP A 66 1.21 2.46 3.19
N ASN A 67 1.35 1.22 2.73
CA ASN A 67 2.63 0.52 2.64
C ASN A 67 2.98 0.28 1.17
N TYR A 68 4.06 0.89 0.71
CA TYR A 68 4.56 0.77 -0.64
C TYR A 68 5.64 -0.31 -0.73
N PHE A 69 5.57 -1.14 -1.76
CA PHE A 69 6.55 -2.20 -2.01
C PHE A 69 6.74 -2.44 -3.51
N THR A 70 7.96 -2.82 -3.89
CA THR A 70 8.30 -3.17 -5.27
C THR A 70 7.84 -4.58 -5.59
N ASP A 71 7.30 -4.78 -6.79
CA ASP A 71 6.97 -6.12 -7.27
C ASP A 71 8.23 -6.99 -7.45
N LYS A 72 8.11 -8.29 -7.21
CA LYS A 72 9.27 -9.19 -7.22
C LYS A 72 9.80 -9.48 -8.62
N LYS A 73 8.91 -9.43 -9.61
CA LYS A 73 9.23 -9.71 -11.01
C LYS A 73 9.15 -8.41 -11.82
N PRO A 74 10.04 -8.24 -12.81
CA PRO A 74 9.87 -7.17 -13.79
C PRO A 74 8.63 -7.45 -14.63
N HIS A 75 8.14 -6.38 -15.25
CA HIS A 75 7.00 -6.36 -16.14
C HIS A 75 7.38 -5.73 -17.47
N THR A 76 6.89 -6.28 -18.57
CA THR A 76 7.14 -5.75 -19.91
C THR A 76 6.06 -4.74 -20.30
N ILE A 77 6.47 -3.59 -20.83
CA ILE A 77 5.52 -2.62 -21.38
C ILE A 77 4.95 -3.19 -22.68
N THR A 78 3.62 -3.31 -22.74
CA THR A 78 2.91 -3.86 -23.90
C THR A 78 2.34 -2.78 -24.80
N SER A 79 1.99 -1.61 -24.25
CA SER A 79 1.54 -0.45 -25.02
C SER A 79 1.60 0.82 -24.20
N ILE A 80 1.61 1.96 -24.89
CA ILE A 80 1.61 3.29 -24.29
C ILE A 80 0.32 3.99 -24.71
N GLY A 81 -0.42 4.52 -23.74
CA GLY A 81 -1.67 5.23 -23.95
C GLY A 81 -1.53 6.68 -23.54
N ILE A 82 -1.86 7.60 -24.44
CA ILE A 82 -1.91 9.04 -24.16
C ILE A 82 -3.38 9.45 -24.10
N LYS A 83 -3.76 10.11 -23.01
CA LYS A 83 -5.05 10.78 -22.88
C LYS A 83 -4.83 12.27 -22.93
N THR A 84 -5.26 12.91 -24.00
CA THR A 84 -5.25 14.37 -24.14
C THR A 84 -6.61 14.94 -23.73
N THR A 85 -6.58 15.93 -22.84
CA THR A 85 -7.72 16.77 -22.51
C THR A 85 -7.41 18.20 -22.92
N ALA A 86 -8.41 19.09 -22.90
CA ALA A 86 -8.21 20.50 -23.26
C ALA A 86 -7.20 21.24 -22.35
N LYS A 87 -6.85 20.68 -21.18
CA LYS A 87 -5.95 21.31 -20.19
C LYS A 87 -4.63 20.56 -20.00
N GLU A 88 -4.63 19.24 -20.19
CA GLU A 88 -3.47 18.41 -19.91
C GLU A 88 -3.46 17.11 -20.72
N SER A 89 -2.26 16.63 -21.01
CA SER A 89 -1.99 15.33 -21.61
C SER A 89 -1.44 14.39 -20.55
N LYS A 90 -2.11 13.26 -20.31
CA LYS A 90 -1.68 12.24 -19.34
C LYS A 90 -1.18 10.99 -20.05
N LEU A 91 0.05 10.62 -19.76
CA LEU A 91 0.67 9.41 -20.25
C LEU A 91 0.39 8.22 -19.32
N THR A 92 0.12 7.06 -19.90
CA THR A 92 -0.10 5.80 -19.17
C THR A 92 0.59 4.66 -19.90
N TYR A 93 1.16 3.73 -19.15
CA TYR A 93 1.79 2.53 -19.69
C TYR A 93 0.90 1.32 -19.38
N MET A 94 0.73 0.40 -20.32
CA MET A 94 0.16 -0.92 -20.05
C MET A 94 1.28 -1.93 -19.88
N ILE A 95 1.26 -2.64 -18.76
CA ILE A 95 2.19 -3.71 -18.47
C ILE A 95 1.59 -5.09 -18.78
N ASP A 96 2.46 -6.05 -19.00
CA ASP A 96 2.10 -7.44 -19.18
C ASP A 96 1.40 -8.03 -17.94
N GLY A 97 0.54 -9.00 -18.20
CA GLY A 97 -0.32 -9.64 -17.21
C GLY A 97 -1.37 -10.50 -17.89
N LYS A 98 -2.05 -11.37 -17.14
CA LYS A 98 -3.21 -12.10 -17.67
C LYS A 98 -4.28 -11.12 -18.15
N ALA A 99 -5.22 -11.57 -19.00
CA ALA A 99 -6.20 -10.68 -19.64
C ALA A 99 -6.98 -9.77 -18.66
N TYR A 100 -7.18 -10.22 -17.42
CA TYR A 100 -7.82 -9.50 -16.32
C TYR A 100 -6.83 -8.78 -15.37
N GLU A 101 -5.52 -9.00 -15.53
CA GLU A 101 -4.42 -8.40 -14.75
C GLU A 101 -3.67 -7.31 -15.52
N ARG A 102 -3.92 -7.15 -16.83
CA ARG A 102 -3.34 -6.06 -17.64
C ARG A 102 -3.71 -4.73 -16.99
N LYS A 103 -2.70 -4.10 -16.39
CA LYS A 103 -2.88 -2.90 -15.58
C LYS A 103 -2.36 -1.69 -16.34
N LYS A 104 -3.15 -0.62 -16.34
CA LYS A 104 -2.69 0.72 -16.71
C LYS A 104 -2.00 1.32 -15.51
N VAL A 105 -0.74 1.69 -15.69
CA VAL A 105 0.11 2.25 -14.63
C VAL A 105 0.62 3.62 -15.06
N ASN A 106 0.76 4.51 -14.10
CA ASN A 106 1.32 5.83 -14.36
C ASN A 106 2.85 5.75 -14.38
N GLU A 107 3.48 6.73 -15.01
CA GLU A 107 4.95 6.81 -15.08
C GLU A 107 5.62 6.80 -13.70
N ASN A 108 5.00 7.43 -12.70
CA ASN A 108 5.52 7.52 -11.34
C ASN A 108 5.47 6.19 -10.56
N GLU A 109 4.81 5.17 -11.10
CA GLU A 109 4.68 3.85 -10.48
C GLU A 109 5.66 2.83 -11.08
N ILE A 110 6.34 3.17 -12.18
CA ILE A 110 7.26 2.28 -12.91
C ILE A 110 8.70 2.82 -12.94
N PHE A 111 9.66 1.92 -12.84
CA PHE A 111 11.09 2.23 -12.73
C PHE A 111 11.91 1.30 -13.60
N ALA A 112 13.07 1.79 -14.09
CA ALA A 112 13.93 0.98 -14.96
C ALA A 112 14.62 -0.13 -14.17
N THR A 113 14.98 0.14 -12.92
CA THR A 113 15.66 -0.82 -12.06
C THR A 113 14.89 -1.11 -10.78
N ARG A 114 15.17 -2.28 -10.20
CA ARG A 114 14.60 -2.68 -8.93
C ARG A 114 15.06 -1.78 -7.79
N GLU A 115 16.32 -1.37 -7.80
CA GLU A 115 16.91 -0.52 -6.77
C GLU A 115 16.24 0.87 -6.72
N GLU A 116 15.98 1.48 -7.88
CA GLU A 116 15.23 2.74 -7.97
C GLU A 116 13.83 2.60 -7.38
N ALA A 117 13.12 1.51 -7.72
CA ALA A 117 11.79 1.25 -7.18
C ALA A 117 11.81 1.04 -5.66
N GLU A 118 12.79 0.28 -5.14
CA GLU A 118 12.95 0.03 -3.70
C GLU A 118 13.30 1.31 -2.94
N ASN A 119 14.18 2.14 -3.48
CA ASN A 119 14.51 3.45 -2.89
C ASN A 119 13.27 4.34 -2.83
N ARG A 120 12.48 4.40 -3.90
CA ARG A 120 11.24 5.18 -3.92
C ARG A 120 10.19 4.63 -2.95
N CYS A 121 10.05 3.30 -2.82
CA CYS A 121 9.19 2.71 -1.79
C CYS A 121 9.62 3.13 -0.38
N ASN A 122 10.92 3.11 -0.11
CA ASN A 122 11.47 3.50 1.19
C ASN A 122 11.21 4.98 1.51
N GLU A 123 11.31 5.87 0.53
CA GLU A 123 10.95 7.28 0.68
C GLU A 123 9.46 7.45 1.02
N LEU A 124 8.57 6.86 0.21
CA LEU A 124 7.12 6.95 0.42
C LEU A 124 6.72 6.38 1.78
N ASN A 125 7.31 5.25 2.19
CA ASN A 125 7.06 4.66 3.50
C ASN A 125 7.59 5.51 4.66
N LYS A 126 8.66 6.31 4.46
CA LYS A 126 9.14 7.27 5.46
C LYS A 126 8.22 8.48 5.57
N GLU A 127 7.73 9.01 4.45
CA GLU A 127 6.77 10.13 4.42
C GLU A 127 5.47 9.76 5.14
N VAL A 128 4.95 8.55 4.92
CA VAL A 128 3.76 8.04 5.63
C VAL A 128 3.99 7.97 7.14
N LYS A 129 5.18 7.53 7.59
CA LYS A 129 5.54 7.51 9.02
C LYS A 129 5.74 8.91 9.61
N GLY A 130 6.18 9.88 8.80
CA GLY A 130 6.37 11.28 9.23
C GLY A 130 5.06 12.06 9.39
N ASN A 131 4.04 11.74 8.59
CA ASN A 131 2.75 12.43 8.59
C ASN A 131 1.70 11.77 9.51
N GLY A 132 1.99 10.59 10.08
CA GLY A 132 1.10 9.83 10.96
C GLY A 132 1.38 9.98 12.46
N ASN A 133 2.19 10.95 12.88
CA ASN A 133 2.42 11.25 14.30
C ASN A 133 2.13 12.73 14.58
N ARG A 134 0.85 13.05 14.81
CA ARG A 134 0.49 14.17 15.69
C ARG A 134 -0.84 13.93 16.37
#